data_AF-A0A524QVH4-F1
#
_entry.id   AF-A0A524QVH4-F1
#
_cell.length_a   1.000
_cell.length_b   1.000
_cell.length_c   1.000
_cell.angle_alpha   90.00
_cell.angle_beta   90.00
_cell.angle_gamma   90.00
#
_symmetry.space_group_name_H-M   'P 1'
#
loop_
_entity.id
_entity.type
_entity.pdbx_description
1 polymer ?
#
loop_
_entity_poly.entity_id
_entity_poly.type
_entity_poly.pdbx_seq_one_letter_code
_entity_poly.pdbx_strand_id
1 'polypeptide(L)'
;MKLSDPSLDDKSANLCMATKPLAYRCLALTGSFETGKGIPDCFSGLSDDFDGQGISFGVLQWNFGQKSLQPLLREMRDQHPDIMKSVFQSQYDILLKALDSSQSEIMHFARNIQHPVKHFIYEPWRKMFVALGRTPEFQDIEVKYAHETFEEAIRLCRAFELGSERATALMFDIKVQNGGIPRET
;
A
#
# COMPACT_ATOMS: atom_id res chain seq x y z
N MET A 1 -1.66 -37.02 -6.33
CA MET A 1 -1.33 -35.59 -6.18
C MET A 1 -1.54 -34.95 -7.55
N LYS A 2 -2.68 -34.28 -7.78
CA LYS A 2 -2.90 -33.54 -9.02
C LYS A 2 -2.08 -32.26 -8.95
N LEU A 3 -1.07 -32.14 -9.80
CA LEU A 3 -0.41 -30.88 -10.09
C LEU A 3 -1.46 -29.99 -10.78
N SER A 4 -1.78 -28.84 -10.18
CA SER A 4 -2.60 -27.82 -10.84
C SER A 4 -1.85 -27.30 -12.08
N ASP A 5 -2.58 -27.10 -13.17
CA ASP A 5 -2.05 -26.58 -14.42
C ASP A 5 -1.82 -25.05 -14.28
N PRO A 6 -0.56 -24.57 -14.31
CA PRO A 6 -0.25 -23.15 -14.10
C PRO A 6 -0.95 -22.21 -15.10
N SER A 7 -1.35 -22.72 -16.27
CA SER A 7 -1.97 -21.94 -17.33
C SER A 7 -3.43 -21.55 -17.06
N LEU A 8 -4.12 -22.27 -16.17
CA LEU A 8 -5.49 -21.97 -15.74
C LEU A 8 -5.50 -20.91 -14.63
N ASP A 9 -4.55 -20.98 -13.71
CA ASP A 9 -4.38 -20.01 -12.62
C ASP A 9 -4.06 -18.61 -13.19
N ASP A 10 -3.17 -18.53 -14.18
CA ASP A 10 -2.77 -17.26 -14.82
C ASP A 10 -3.92 -16.61 -15.63
N LYS A 11 -4.75 -17.40 -16.32
CA LYS A 11 -5.93 -16.88 -17.02
C LYS A 11 -7.00 -16.37 -16.06
N SER A 12 -7.20 -17.04 -14.92
CA SER A 12 -8.17 -16.63 -13.90
C SER A 12 -7.76 -15.34 -13.18
N ALA A 13 -6.47 -15.19 -12.88
CA ALA A 13 -5.89 -13.98 -12.29
C ALA A 13 -5.98 -12.79 -13.26
N ASN A 14 -5.68 -13.01 -14.55
CA ASN A 14 -5.80 -11.98 -15.58
C ASN A 14 -7.26 -11.53 -15.81
N LEU A 15 -8.23 -12.46 -15.76
CA LEU A 15 -9.66 -12.15 -15.87
C LEU A 15 -10.14 -11.34 -14.65
N CYS A 16 -9.68 -11.70 -13.44
CA CYS A 16 -9.97 -10.96 -12.21
C CYS A 16 -9.46 -9.51 -12.31
N MET A 17 -8.26 -9.31 -12.83
CA MET A 17 -7.66 -7.99 -12.96
C MET A 17 -8.36 -7.07 -13.95
N ALA A 18 -8.76 -7.57 -15.12
CA ALA A 18 -9.49 -6.77 -16.10
C ALA A 18 -10.82 -6.21 -15.56
N THR A 19 -11.42 -6.87 -14.55
CA THR A 19 -12.67 -6.43 -13.90
C THR A 19 -12.47 -5.45 -12.75
N LYS A 20 -11.23 -5.24 -12.28
CA LYS A 20 -10.95 -4.28 -11.21
C LYS A 20 -11.08 -2.84 -11.72
N PRO A 21 -11.54 -1.89 -10.86
CA PRO A 21 -11.58 -0.47 -11.20
C PRO A 21 -10.23 0.04 -11.71
N LEU A 22 -10.25 1.03 -12.60
CA LEU A 22 -9.02 1.58 -13.20
C LEU A 22 -8.04 2.09 -12.13
N ALA A 23 -8.53 2.75 -11.08
CA ALA A 23 -7.70 3.21 -9.96
C ALA A 23 -6.95 2.05 -9.27
N TYR A 24 -7.62 0.92 -9.03
CA TYR A 24 -6.98 -0.29 -8.47
C TYR A 24 -5.88 -0.79 -9.40
N ARG A 25 -6.16 -0.87 -10.71
CA ARG A 25 -5.19 -1.35 -11.70
C ARG A 25 -3.97 -0.43 -11.82
N CYS A 26 -4.18 0.89 -11.80
CA CYS A 26 -3.09 1.87 -11.80
C CYS A 26 -2.23 1.74 -10.55
N LEU A 27 -2.85 1.67 -9.37
CA LEU A 27 -2.13 1.52 -8.11
C LEU A 27 -1.34 0.21 -8.08
N ALA A 28 -1.96 -0.92 -8.43
CA ALA A 28 -1.28 -2.21 -8.45
C ALA A 28 -0.10 -2.24 -9.45
N LEU A 29 -0.25 -1.64 -10.63
CA LEU A 29 0.82 -1.57 -11.63
C LEU A 29 2.02 -0.75 -11.13
N THR A 30 1.77 0.43 -10.57
CA THR A 30 2.84 1.24 -9.94
C THR A 30 3.50 0.47 -8.80
N GLY A 31 2.72 -0.15 -7.90
CA GLY A 31 3.29 -0.96 -6.82
C GLY A 31 4.12 -2.15 -7.32
N SER A 32 3.78 -2.72 -8.48
CA SER A 32 4.59 -3.78 -9.09
C SER A 32 5.93 -3.29 -9.61
N PHE A 33 6.02 -2.05 -10.13
CA PHE A 33 7.31 -1.46 -10.49
C PHE A 33 8.19 -1.19 -9.26
N GLU A 34 7.60 -0.66 -8.19
CA GLU A 34 8.34 -0.33 -6.95
C GLU A 34 8.88 -1.56 -6.23
N THR A 35 8.09 -2.64 -6.19
CA THR A 35 8.41 -3.81 -5.37
C THR A 35 9.02 -4.95 -6.16
N GLY A 36 8.93 -4.92 -7.50
CA GLY A 36 9.24 -6.05 -8.38
C GLY A 36 8.32 -7.25 -8.19
N LYS A 37 7.14 -7.07 -7.57
CA LYS A 37 6.20 -8.15 -7.24
C LYS A 37 4.84 -7.93 -7.89
N GLY A 38 4.18 -9.02 -8.26
CA GLY A 38 2.79 -8.99 -8.71
C GLY A 38 1.80 -8.88 -7.55
N ILE A 39 0.51 -8.86 -7.89
CA ILE A 39 -0.59 -8.92 -6.93
C ILE A 39 -0.62 -10.29 -6.26
N PRO A 40 -0.94 -10.38 -4.95
CA PRO A 40 -1.27 -9.28 -4.04
C PRO A 40 -0.05 -8.60 -3.39
N ASP A 41 1.15 -9.11 -3.64
CA ASP A 41 2.37 -8.69 -2.93
C ASP A 41 2.84 -7.27 -3.23
N CYS A 42 2.43 -6.68 -4.37
CA CYS A 42 2.69 -5.28 -4.69
C CYS A 42 2.08 -4.30 -3.66
N PHE A 43 0.99 -4.68 -2.99
CA PHE A 43 0.35 -3.90 -1.92
C PHE A 43 1.03 -4.09 -0.55
N SER A 44 2.08 -4.91 -0.48
CA SER A 44 2.73 -5.28 0.78
C SER A 44 4.12 -4.67 0.94
N GLY A 45 4.41 -3.60 0.18
CA GLY A 45 5.67 -2.86 0.30
C GLY A 45 5.83 -2.36 1.72
N LEU A 46 6.92 -2.74 2.39
CA LEU A 46 7.18 -2.42 3.79
C LEU A 46 8.64 -2.03 3.95
N SER A 47 8.88 -0.82 4.44
CA SER A 47 10.20 -0.24 4.68
C SER A 47 10.36 0.17 6.15
N ASP A 48 11.59 0.09 6.64
CA ASP A 48 11.99 0.48 8.01
C ASP A 48 12.20 2.00 8.16
N ASP A 49 12.73 2.44 9.31
CA ASP A 49 12.95 3.85 9.71
C ASP A 49 14.21 4.48 9.09
N PHE A 50 14.69 4.00 7.94
CA PHE A 50 15.95 4.48 7.34
C PHE A 50 15.95 5.99 7.04
N ASP A 51 14.77 6.57 6.79
CA ASP A 51 14.55 7.98 6.48
C ASP A 51 13.95 8.78 7.66
N GLY A 52 13.79 8.16 8.83
CA GLY A 52 13.22 8.80 10.02
C GLY A 52 11.68 8.81 10.10
N GLN A 53 10.99 8.13 9.18
CA GLN A 53 9.52 8.11 9.09
C GLN A 53 8.84 6.97 9.87
N GLY A 54 9.60 6.19 10.64
CA GLY A 54 9.14 5.10 11.49
C GLY A 54 9.02 3.81 10.70
N ILE A 55 7.87 3.58 10.09
CA ILE A 55 7.70 2.56 9.05
C ILE A 55 6.94 3.18 7.90
N SER A 56 7.22 2.72 6.69
CA SER A 56 6.46 3.04 5.49
C SER A 56 5.83 1.76 4.94
N PHE A 57 4.54 1.79 4.63
CA PHE A 57 3.76 0.62 4.28
C PHE A 57 2.77 0.89 3.14
N GLY A 58 2.49 -0.14 2.32
CA GLY A 58 1.57 -0.09 1.19
C GLY A 58 2.21 0.44 -0.09
N VAL A 59 1.44 0.50 -1.18
CA VAL A 59 1.94 0.89 -2.51
C VAL A 59 2.56 2.29 -2.51
N LEU A 60 1.92 3.26 -1.85
CA LEU A 60 2.40 4.66 -1.82
C LEU A 60 3.29 4.97 -0.62
N GLN A 61 3.79 3.94 0.09
CA GLN A 61 4.69 4.09 1.22
C GLN A 61 4.15 5.08 2.30
N TRP A 62 2.86 4.96 2.61
CA TRP A 62 2.25 5.70 3.73
C TRP A 62 3.00 5.38 5.02
N ASN A 63 3.27 6.39 5.83
CA ASN A 63 4.18 6.24 6.95
C ASN A 63 3.69 6.92 8.23
N PHE A 64 4.27 6.49 9.35
CA PHE A 64 3.90 7.03 10.65
C PHE A 64 4.42 8.46 10.86
N GLY A 65 5.61 8.79 10.36
CA GLY A 65 6.23 10.10 10.54
C GLY A 65 5.40 11.27 10.00
N GLN A 66 4.82 11.10 8.80
CA GLN A 66 3.93 12.07 8.15
C GLN A 66 2.47 11.93 8.53
N LYS A 67 2.14 11.01 9.44
CA LYS A 67 0.77 10.71 9.87
C LYS A 67 -0.12 10.13 8.77
N SER A 68 0.48 9.62 7.68
CA SER A 68 -0.25 9.19 6.50
C SER A 68 -0.68 7.73 6.56
N LEU A 69 -0.01 6.87 7.34
CA LEU A 69 -0.39 5.45 7.51
C LEU A 69 -1.51 5.25 8.54
N GLN A 70 -1.51 6.07 9.59
CA GLN A 70 -2.46 6.00 10.70
C GLN A 70 -3.93 5.97 10.22
N PRO A 71 -4.40 6.85 9.32
CA PRO A 71 -5.79 6.83 8.90
C PRO A 71 -6.18 5.53 8.17
N LEU A 72 -5.27 4.92 7.38
CA LEU A 72 -5.54 3.62 6.74
C LEU A 72 -5.72 2.51 7.78
N LEU A 73 -4.83 2.45 8.77
CA LEU A 73 -4.91 1.44 9.84
C LEU A 73 -6.13 1.64 10.74
N ARG A 74 -6.52 2.90 11.00
CA ARG A 74 -7.76 3.21 11.73
C ARG A 74 -8.99 2.79 10.95
N GLU A 75 -9.02 3.06 9.65
CA GLU A 75 -10.12 2.63 8.80
C GLU A 75 -10.23 1.11 8.74
N MET A 76 -9.10 0.40 8.66
CA MET A 76 -9.07 -1.05 8.74
C MET A 76 -9.60 -1.57 10.08
N ARG A 77 -9.20 -0.94 11.20
CA ARG A 77 -9.73 -1.27 12.53
C ARG A 77 -11.24 -1.06 12.61
N ASP A 78 -11.73 0.05 12.06
CA ASP A 78 -13.11 0.49 12.24
C ASP A 78 -14.08 -0.28 11.32
N GLN A 79 -13.66 -0.61 10.09
CA GLN A 79 -14.49 -1.31 9.10
C GLN A 79 -14.29 -2.83 9.08
N HIS A 80 -13.07 -3.30 9.39
CA HIS A 80 -12.70 -4.72 9.30
C HIS A 80 -11.94 -5.22 10.54
N PRO A 81 -12.46 -4.99 11.76
CA PRO A 81 -11.78 -5.33 13.01
C PRO A 81 -11.41 -6.81 13.11
N ASP A 82 -12.29 -7.71 12.65
CA ASP A 82 -12.05 -9.15 12.72
C ASP A 82 -10.85 -9.59 11.87
N ILE A 83 -10.68 -9.00 10.69
CA ILE A 83 -9.57 -9.29 9.78
C ILE A 83 -8.28 -8.74 10.37
N MET A 84 -8.30 -7.48 10.84
CA MET A 84 -7.13 -6.87 11.47
C MET A 84 -6.70 -7.66 12.71
N LYS A 85 -7.65 -8.12 13.52
CA LYS A 85 -7.39 -8.99 14.68
C LYS A 85 -6.85 -10.36 14.28
N SER A 86 -7.37 -10.97 13.21
CA SER A 86 -6.84 -12.23 12.67
C SER A 86 -5.41 -12.09 12.16
N VAL A 87 -5.06 -10.94 11.57
CA VAL A 87 -3.72 -10.66 11.03
C VAL A 87 -2.72 -10.40 12.15
N PHE A 88 -3.03 -9.51 13.09
CA PHE A 88 -2.10 -9.09 14.15
C PHE A 88 -2.15 -9.98 15.40
N GLN A 89 -3.17 -10.83 15.55
CA GLN A 89 -3.27 -11.84 16.61
C GLN A 89 -3.00 -11.24 18.01
N SER A 90 -2.04 -11.80 18.77
CA SER A 90 -1.67 -11.31 20.10
C SER A 90 -1.07 -9.89 20.09
N GLN A 91 -0.65 -9.38 18.92
CA GLN A 91 -0.10 -8.03 18.77
C GLN A 91 -1.17 -6.99 18.43
N TYR A 92 -2.43 -7.39 18.20
CA TYR A 92 -3.52 -6.50 17.82
C TYR A 92 -3.70 -5.35 18.82
N ASP A 93 -3.84 -5.65 20.10
CA ASP A 93 -4.04 -4.63 21.14
C ASP A 93 -2.83 -3.70 21.31
N ILE A 94 -1.61 -4.22 21.07
CA ILE A 94 -0.38 -3.43 21.11
C ILE A 94 -0.37 -2.41 19.96
N LEU A 95 -0.73 -2.86 18.76
CA LEU A 95 -0.83 -1.97 17.59
C LEU A 95 -1.90 -0.91 17.80
N LEU A 96 -3.08 -1.28 18.30
CA LEU A 96 -4.17 -0.33 18.54
C LEU A 96 -3.78 0.72 19.58
N LYS A 97 -3.15 0.30 20.68
CA LYS A 97 -2.65 1.22 21.70
C LYS A 97 -1.63 2.19 21.12
N ALA A 98 -0.71 1.73 20.28
CA ALA A 98 0.24 2.61 19.59
C ALA A 98 -0.47 3.56 18.62
N LEU A 99 -1.47 3.06 17.89
CA LEU A 99 -2.24 3.85 16.94
C LEU A 99 -3.01 4.98 17.64
N ASP A 100 -3.60 4.73 18.80
CA ASP A 100 -4.34 5.72 19.61
C ASP A 100 -3.46 6.64 20.46
N SER A 101 -2.14 6.45 20.42
CA SER A 101 -1.16 7.24 21.19
C SER A 101 -0.78 8.56 20.53
N SER A 102 0.06 9.36 21.21
CA SER A 102 0.64 10.58 20.64
C SER A 102 1.62 10.27 19.49
N GLN A 103 1.94 11.29 18.69
CA GLN A 103 2.91 11.15 17.59
C GLN A 103 4.28 10.65 18.08
N SER A 104 4.73 11.11 19.24
CA SER A 104 6.02 10.66 19.78
C SER A 104 5.98 9.18 20.19
N GLU A 105 4.85 8.72 20.72
CA GLU A 105 4.67 7.35 21.21
C GLU A 105 4.55 6.35 20.06
N ILE A 106 3.79 6.66 19.00
CA ILE A 106 3.71 5.78 17.82
C ILE A 106 5.06 5.68 17.10
N MET A 107 5.85 6.77 17.06
CA MET A 107 7.21 6.74 16.52
C MET A 107 8.16 5.92 17.39
N HIS A 108 8.01 5.99 18.72
CA HIS A 108 8.77 5.15 19.64
C HIS A 108 8.41 3.67 19.45
N PHE A 109 7.12 3.35 19.32
CA PHE A 109 6.65 2.01 18.98
C PHE A 109 7.26 1.51 17.66
N ALA A 110 7.20 2.32 16.60
CA ALA A 110 7.74 1.99 15.29
C ALA A 110 9.22 1.60 15.36
N ARG A 111 10.03 2.39 16.08
CA ARG A 111 11.47 2.14 16.27
C ARG A 111 11.76 0.89 17.11
N ASN A 112 10.89 0.54 18.05
CA ASN A 112 11.06 -0.64 18.89
C ASN A 112 10.77 -1.96 18.18
N ILE A 113 10.01 -1.95 17.08
CA ILE A 113 9.68 -3.16 16.32
C ILE A 113 10.67 -3.47 15.20
N GLN A 114 11.81 -2.77 15.16
CA GLN A 114 12.80 -2.88 14.09
C GLN A 114 14.23 -2.74 14.60
N HIS A 115 15.19 -3.16 13.78
CA HIS A 115 16.61 -3.10 14.15
C HIS A 115 17.18 -1.69 13.91
N PRO A 116 17.82 -1.05 14.91
CA PRO A 116 18.23 0.35 14.83
C PRO A 116 19.30 0.65 13.77
N VAL A 117 20.11 -0.34 13.40
CA VAL A 117 21.23 -0.19 12.44
C VAL A 117 21.06 -0.99 11.14
N LYS A 118 20.36 -2.13 11.18
CA LYS A 118 20.36 -3.11 10.08
C LYS A 118 19.17 -2.92 9.13
N HIS A 119 18.38 -1.86 9.30
CA HIS A 119 17.30 -1.48 8.39
C HIS A 119 16.38 -2.68 8.07
N PHE A 120 15.79 -3.27 9.11
CA PHE A 120 14.74 -4.28 8.94
C PHE A 120 13.79 -4.33 10.14
N ILE A 121 12.53 -4.64 9.85
CA ILE A 121 11.47 -4.83 10.86
C ILE A 121 11.51 -6.27 11.40
N TYR A 122 11.43 -6.41 12.72
CA TYR A 122 11.46 -7.71 13.39
C TYR A 122 10.20 -8.54 13.12
N GLU A 123 10.35 -9.86 13.20
CA GLU A 123 9.20 -10.75 13.31
C GLU A 123 8.58 -10.62 14.73
N PRO A 124 7.25 -10.77 14.88
CA PRO A 124 6.27 -11.14 13.84
C PRO A 124 5.73 -9.96 13.02
N TRP A 125 6.10 -8.72 13.35
CA TRP A 125 5.52 -7.51 12.75
C TRP A 125 5.66 -7.47 11.24
N ARG A 126 6.84 -7.83 10.72
CA ARG A 126 7.08 -7.89 9.28
C ARG A 126 6.06 -8.78 8.56
N LYS A 127 5.85 -10.02 9.03
CA LYS A 127 4.85 -10.92 8.43
C LYS A 127 3.42 -10.43 8.60
N MET A 128 3.10 -9.80 9.72
CA MET A 128 1.75 -9.27 9.97
C MET A 128 1.41 -8.13 9.02
N PHE A 129 2.31 -7.16 8.82
CA PHE A 129 2.10 -6.10 7.83
C PHE A 129 2.03 -6.65 6.41
N VAL A 130 2.93 -7.57 6.03
CA VAL A 130 2.84 -8.23 4.71
C VAL A 130 1.52 -8.99 4.55
N ALA A 131 1.03 -9.66 5.59
CA ALA A 131 -0.26 -10.33 5.56
C ALA A 131 -1.42 -9.34 5.43
N LEU A 132 -1.35 -8.18 6.11
CA LEU A 132 -2.34 -7.12 5.99
C LEU A 132 -2.47 -6.60 4.55
N GLY A 133 -1.35 -6.29 3.89
CA GLY A 133 -1.33 -5.79 2.51
C GLY A 133 -1.85 -6.80 1.49
N ARG A 134 -1.89 -8.08 1.84
CA ARG A 134 -2.49 -9.14 1.02
C ARG A 134 -4.00 -9.25 1.16
N THR A 135 -4.61 -8.63 2.17
CA THR A 135 -6.06 -8.67 2.36
C THR A 135 -6.75 -7.79 1.32
N PRO A 136 -7.81 -8.27 0.65
CA PRO A 136 -8.58 -7.44 -0.28
C PRO A 136 -9.10 -6.14 0.35
N GLU A 137 -9.47 -6.19 1.63
CA GLU A 137 -10.01 -5.06 2.38
C GLU A 137 -8.98 -3.95 2.57
N PHE A 138 -7.74 -4.31 2.92
CA PHE A 138 -6.68 -3.30 3.03
C PHE A 138 -6.26 -2.77 1.66
N GLN A 139 -6.31 -3.58 0.61
CA GLN A 139 -6.06 -3.11 -0.77
C GLN A 139 -7.12 -2.10 -1.21
N ASP A 140 -8.39 -2.34 -0.91
CA ASP A 140 -9.48 -1.40 -1.20
C ASP A 140 -9.31 -0.09 -0.41
N ILE A 141 -8.83 -0.16 0.84
CA ILE A 141 -8.44 1.01 1.62
C ILE A 141 -7.28 1.75 0.94
N GLU A 142 -6.20 1.08 0.53
CA GLU A 142 -5.09 1.73 -0.19
C GLU A 142 -5.57 2.43 -1.47
N VAL A 143 -6.46 1.80 -2.25
CA VAL A 143 -7.06 2.42 -3.44
C VAL A 143 -7.87 3.65 -3.08
N LYS A 144 -8.66 3.60 -2.00
CA LYS A 144 -9.42 4.76 -1.52
C LYS A 144 -8.49 5.91 -1.16
N TYR A 145 -7.40 5.66 -0.42
CA TYR A 145 -6.46 6.70 -0.02
C TYR A 145 -5.57 7.19 -1.18
N ALA A 146 -5.42 6.41 -2.24
CA ALA A 146 -4.77 6.82 -3.49
C ALA A 146 -5.70 7.58 -4.45
N HIS A 147 -7.00 7.74 -4.12
CA HIS A 147 -7.99 8.27 -5.06
C HIS A 147 -7.69 9.70 -5.52
N GLU A 148 -7.21 10.58 -4.63
CA GLU A 148 -6.87 11.95 -5.01
C GLU A 148 -5.72 11.98 -6.04
N THR A 149 -4.68 11.17 -5.83
CA THR A 149 -3.58 10.97 -6.78
C THR A 149 -4.09 10.45 -8.13
N PHE A 150 -5.06 9.53 -8.10
CA PHE A 150 -5.70 9.03 -9.30
C PHE A 150 -6.48 10.12 -10.06
N GLU A 151 -7.26 10.94 -9.36
CA GLU A 151 -7.97 12.07 -9.97
C GLU A 151 -7.01 13.12 -10.53
N GLU A 152 -5.85 13.33 -9.92
CA GLU A 152 -4.77 14.16 -10.47
C GLU A 152 -4.19 13.59 -11.76
N ALA A 153 -3.98 12.28 -11.82
CA ALA A 153 -3.55 11.61 -13.04
C ALA A 153 -4.56 11.80 -14.18
N ILE A 154 -5.86 11.70 -13.88
CA ILE A 154 -6.94 11.98 -14.84
C ILE A 154 -6.89 13.43 -15.31
N ARG A 155 -6.63 14.39 -14.41
CA ARG A 155 -6.45 15.80 -14.78
C ARG A 155 -5.26 16.01 -15.71
N LEU A 156 -4.14 15.33 -15.46
CA LEU A 156 -2.97 15.35 -16.36
C LEU A 156 -3.32 14.75 -17.72
N CYS A 157 -4.00 13.61 -17.78
CA CYS A 157 -4.46 13.04 -19.06
C CYS A 157 -5.28 14.04 -19.87
N ARG A 158 -6.21 14.76 -19.24
CA ARG A 158 -7.00 15.81 -19.91
C ARG A 158 -6.13 16.97 -20.40
N ALA A 159 -5.17 17.41 -19.60
CA ALA A 159 -4.27 18.51 -19.95
C ALA A 159 -3.36 18.19 -21.15
N PHE A 160 -3.00 16.92 -21.33
CA PHE A 160 -2.17 16.44 -22.45
C PHE A 160 -2.97 15.75 -23.56
N GLU A 161 -4.31 15.85 -23.53
CA GLU A 161 -5.22 15.25 -24.52
C GLU A 161 -5.04 13.73 -24.71
N LEU A 162 -4.72 13.02 -23.62
CA LEU A 162 -4.54 11.57 -23.60
C LEU A 162 -5.82 10.88 -23.12
N GLY A 163 -6.30 9.89 -23.88
CA GLY A 163 -7.59 9.22 -23.61
C GLY A 163 -7.53 7.74 -23.21
N SER A 164 -6.34 7.13 -23.12
CA SER A 164 -6.22 5.69 -22.87
C SER A 164 -5.99 5.36 -21.39
N GLU A 165 -6.43 4.17 -20.95
CA GLU A 165 -6.14 3.66 -19.60
C GLU A 165 -4.63 3.52 -19.34
N ARG A 166 -3.84 3.17 -20.36
CA ARG A 166 -2.37 3.15 -20.26
C ARG A 166 -1.79 4.54 -20.01
N ALA A 167 -2.34 5.57 -20.64
CA ALA A 167 -1.95 6.95 -20.37
C ALA A 167 -2.33 7.37 -18.95
N THR A 168 -3.48 6.92 -18.43
CA THR A 168 -3.84 7.14 -17.03
C THR A 168 -2.86 6.47 -16.08
N ALA A 169 -2.50 5.21 -16.34
CA ALA A 169 -1.51 4.50 -15.53
C ALA A 169 -0.13 5.19 -15.56
N LEU A 170 0.31 5.65 -16.74
CA LEU A 170 1.54 6.44 -16.86
C LEU A 170 1.47 7.76 -16.06
N MET A 171 0.39 8.52 -16.18
CA MET A 171 0.24 9.80 -15.46
C MET A 171 0.11 9.60 -13.95
N PHE A 172 -0.50 8.49 -13.52
CA PHE A 172 -0.56 8.10 -12.12
C PHE A 172 0.83 7.80 -11.59
N ASP A 173 1.61 6.98 -12.30
CA ASP A 173 2.98 6.64 -11.94
C ASP A 173 3.88 7.88 -11.86
N ILE A 174 3.80 8.78 -12.86
CA ILE A 174 4.50 10.07 -12.85
C ILE A 174 4.11 10.90 -11.63
N LYS A 175 2.83 10.92 -11.25
CA LYS A 175 2.35 11.67 -10.10
C LYS A 175 2.90 11.10 -8.79
N VAL A 176 2.92 9.78 -8.65
CA VAL A 176 3.47 9.08 -7.48
C VAL A 176 4.98 9.31 -7.36
N GLN A 177 5.73 9.11 -8.45
CA GLN A 177 7.19 9.13 -8.43
C GLN A 177 7.80 10.53 -8.45
N ASN A 178 7.15 11.49 -9.12
CA ASN A 178 7.73 12.82 -9.38
C ASN A 178 6.89 13.97 -8.83
N GLY A 179 5.72 13.71 -8.22
CA GLY A 179 4.78 14.75 -7.79
C GLY A 179 4.01 15.41 -8.94
N GLY A 180 4.18 14.94 -10.18
CA GLY A 180 3.50 15.43 -11.39
C GLY A 180 4.47 15.98 -12.44
N ILE A 181 3.93 16.74 -13.40
CA ILE A 181 4.70 17.39 -14.46
C ILE A 181 4.73 18.90 -14.15
N PRO A 182 5.91 19.50 -13.94
CA PRO A 182 6.04 20.94 -13.78
C PRO A 182 5.44 21.68 -14.97
N ARG A 183 4.79 22.82 -14.73
CA ARG A 183 4.44 23.73 -15.82
C ARG A 183 5.70 24.52 -16.18
N GLU A 184 6.03 24.58 -17.48
CA GLU A 184 6.95 25.61 -17.94
C GLU A 184 6.27 26.96 -17.72
N THR A 185 6.91 27.81 -16.91
CA THR A 185 6.55 29.22 -16.70
C THR A 185 7.12 30.09 -17.77
#